data_AF-A0A1V5USN6-F1
#
_entry.id   AF-A0A1V5USN6-F1
#
_cell.length_a   1.000
_cell.length_b   1.000
_cell.length_c   1.000
_cell.angle_alpha   90.00
_cell.angle_beta   90.00
_cell.angle_gamma   90.00
#
_symmetry.space_group_name_H-M   'P 1'
#
loop_
_entity.id
_entity.type
_entity.pdbx_description
1 polymer ?
#
loop_
_entity_poly.entity_id
_entity_poly.type
_entity_poly.pdbx_seq_one_letter_code
_entity_poly.pdbx_strand_id
1 'polypeptide(L)'
;MLLYPGKDGTPLSSIRLENIRDGIEDYEVLALLEETLREQKMRKAGTDPGLIAEAEALLAVPEAVTSSWTEYTIDPEVIRKCRIRADRVIEALLSESRRGGISGSGECAGGGRCRPRCRR
;
A
#
# COMPACT_ATOMS: atom_id res chain seq x y z
N MET A 1 -10.72 -9.68 28.94
CA MET A 1 -10.81 -8.24 29.29
C MET A 1 -9.66 -7.49 28.63
N LEU A 2 -9.95 -6.53 27.74
CA LEU A 2 -8.97 -5.78 26.94
C LEU A 2 -8.78 -4.32 27.41
N LEU A 3 -9.65 -3.87 28.31
CA LEU A 3 -9.68 -2.53 28.91
C LEU A 3 -9.67 -2.69 30.43
N TYR A 4 -8.95 -1.83 31.12
CA TYR A 4 -8.86 -1.80 32.58
C TYR A 4 -9.40 -0.47 33.13
N PRO A 5 -10.06 -0.47 34.30
CA PRO A 5 -10.50 0.78 34.92
C PRO A 5 -9.29 1.52 35.52
N GLY A 6 -9.03 2.72 35.02
CA GLY A 6 -8.07 3.66 35.58
C GLY A 6 -8.70 4.56 36.65
N LYS A 7 -7.89 5.50 37.15
CA LYS A 7 -8.37 6.53 38.08
C LYS A 7 -9.54 7.29 37.45
N ASP A 8 -10.55 7.61 38.27
CA ASP A 8 -11.76 8.33 37.88
C ASP A 8 -12.58 7.65 36.77
N GLY A 9 -12.44 6.32 36.62
CA GLY A 9 -13.19 5.54 35.62
C GLY A 9 -12.64 5.64 34.20
N THR A 10 -11.44 6.21 34.03
CA THR A 10 -10.79 6.33 32.72
C THR A 10 -10.44 4.95 32.16
N PRO A 11 -10.86 4.58 30.95
CA PRO A 11 -10.46 3.31 30.35
C PRO A 11 -8.97 3.32 30.00
N LEU A 12 -8.22 2.39 30.59
CA LEU A 12 -6.81 2.16 30.24
C LEU A 12 -6.72 1.00 29.26
N SER A 13 -5.97 1.20 28.17
CA SER A 13 -5.70 0.13 27.23
C SER A 13 -4.78 -0.92 27.85
N SER A 14 -5.01 -2.18 27.46
CA SER A 14 -4.13 -3.28 27.81
C SER A 14 -3.09 -3.49 26.73
N ILE A 15 -1.95 -4.08 27.08
CA ILE A 15 -0.93 -4.52 26.11
C ILE A 15 -1.56 -5.41 25.02
N ARG A 16 -2.53 -6.27 25.39
CA ARG A 16 -3.25 -7.11 24.42
C ARG A 16 -4.09 -6.29 23.44
N LEU A 17 -4.69 -5.19 23.89
CA LEU A 17 -5.46 -4.31 23.01
C LEU A 17 -4.57 -3.57 22.03
N GLU A 18 -3.43 -3.07 22.50
CA GLU A 18 -2.44 -2.43 21.63
C GLU A 18 -1.92 -3.41 20.56
N ASN A 19 -1.57 -4.65 20.93
CA ASN A 19 -1.16 -5.66 19.96
C ASN A 19 -2.24 -6.00 18.92
N ILE A 20 -3.52 -6.00 19.32
CA ILE A 20 -4.62 -6.22 18.37
C ILE A 20 -4.74 -5.03 17.42
N ARG A 21 -4.63 -3.80 17.93
CA ARG A 21 -4.65 -2.59 17.10
C ARG A 21 -3.53 -2.63 16.07
N ASP A 22 -2.31 -2.89 16.52
CA ASP A 22 -1.14 -2.98 15.65
C ASP A 22 -1.30 -4.06 14.57
N GLY A 23 -1.94 -5.19 14.90
CA GLY A 23 -2.25 -6.26 13.93
C GLY A 23 -3.36 -5.91 12.93
N ILE A 24 -4.33 -5.08 13.33
CA ILE A 24 -5.35 -4.55 12.40
C ILE A 24 -4.69 -3.57 11.42
N GLU A 25 -3.81 -2.68 11.91
CA GLU A 25 -3.04 -1.76 11.07
C GLU A 25 -2.18 -2.53 10.05
N ASP A 26 -1.54 -3.63 10.45
CA ASP A 26 -0.79 -4.50 9.52
C ASP A 26 -1.67 -5.10 8.42
N TYR A 27 -2.88 -5.53 8.77
CA TYR A 27 -3.82 -6.07 7.79
C TYR A 27 -4.26 -4.99 6.80
N GLU A 28 -4.53 -3.78 7.26
CA GLU A 28 -4.91 -2.64 6.40
C GLU A 28 -3.82 -2.31 5.39
N VAL A 29 -2.55 -2.36 5.79
CA VAL A 29 -1.41 -2.17 4.87
C VAL A 29 -1.39 -3.24 3.77
N LEU A 30 -1.60 -4.52 4.12
CA LEU A 30 -1.64 -5.60 3.13
C LEU A 30 -2.84 -5.46 2.18
N ALA A 31 -4.02 -5.09 2.71
CA ALA A 31 -5.20 -4.83 1.89
C ALA A 31 -4.98 -3.67 0.90
N LEU A 32 -4.37 -2.58 1.37
CA LEU A 32 -4.01 -1.43 0.53
C LEU A 32 -2.99 -1.80 -0.54
N LEU A 33 -2.00 -2.64 -0.21
CA LEU A 33 -1.03 -3.16 -1.18
C LEU A 33 -1.71 -4.00 -2.26
N GLU A 34 -2.64 -4.88 -1.88
CA GLU A 34 -3.41 -5.70 -2.82
C GLU A 34 -4.22 -4.84 -3.80
N GLU A 35 -4.93 -3.83 -3.28
CA GLU A 35 -5.71 -2.90 -4.08
C GLU A 35 -4.82 -2.10 -5.05
N THR A 36 -3.74 -1.50 -4.53
CA THR A 36 -2.81 -0.71 -5.33
C THR A 36 -2.16 -1.54 -6.44
N LEU A 37 -1.78 -2.78 -6.14
CA LEU A 37 -1.23 -3.72 -7.12
C LEU A 37 -2.25 -4.07 -8.20
N ARG A 38 -3.51 -4.34 -7.82
CA ARG A 38 -4.59 -4.63 -8.75
C ARG A 38 -4.81 -3.46 -9.71
N GLU A 39 -4.83 -2.24 -9.20
CA GLU A 39 -4.91 -1.03 -10.03
C GLU A 39 -3.75 -0.90 -11.01
N GLN A 40 -2.51 -1.15 -10.56
CA GLN A 40 -1.33 -1.09 -11.44
C GLN A 40 -1.42 -2.11 -12.58
N LYS A 41 -1.82 -3.34 -12.29
CA LYS A 41 -1.99 -4.39 -13.31
C LYS A 41 -3.06 -4.06 -14.35
N MET A 42 -4.06 -3.27 -13.99
CA MET A 42 -5.12 -2.84 -14.92
C MET A 42 -4.70 -1.65 -15.79
N ARG A 43 -3.62 -0.93 -15.45
CA ARG A 43 -3.14 0.20 -16.24
C ARG A 43 -2.48 -0.27 -17.52
N LYS A 44 -2.65 0.51 -18.58
CA LYS A 44 -1.95 0.33 -19.87
C LYS A 44 -0.51 0.85 -19.84
N ALA A 45 -0.22 1.77 -18.92
CA ALA A 45 1.14 2.24 -18.68
C ALA A 45 1.94 1.10 -18.04
N GLY A 46 3.14 0.83 -18.56
CA GLY A 46 4.01 -0.20 -18.03
C GLY A 46 4.46 0.15 -16.62
N THR A 47 3.87 -0.49 -15.62
CA THR A 47 4.41 -0.49 -14.26
C THR A 47 5.66 -1.37 -14.27
N ASP A 48 6.69 -0.98 -13.51
CA ASP A 48 7.90 -1.79 -13.35
C ASP A 48 7.54 -3.23 -12.93
N PRO A 49 7.85 -4.25 -13.74
CA PRO A 49 7.61 -5.64 -13.39
C PRO A 49 8.27 -6.06 -12.08
N GLY A 50 9.39 -5.42 -11.71
CA GLY A 50 10.07 -5.67 -10.43
C GLY A 50 9.22 -5.30 -9.22
N LEU A 51 8.55 -4.13 -9.26
CA LEU A 51 7.65 -3.69 -8.20
C LEU A 51 6.41 -4.56 -8.09
N ILE A 52 5.87 -5.03 -9.22
CA ILE A 52 4.74 -5.98 -9.24
C ILE A 52 5.14 -7.28 -8.55
N ALA A 53 6.28 -7.86 -8.91
CA ALA A 53 6.76 -9.11 -8.33
C ALA A 53 7.07 -8.96 -6.83
N GLU A 54 7.64 -7.82 -6.41
CA GLU A 54 7.90 -7.56 -5.01
C GLU A 54 6.59 -7.42 -4.19
N ALA A 55 5.60 -6.73 -4.73
CA ALA A 55 4.28 -6.63 -4.10
C ALA A 55 3.60 -8.00 -3.94
N GLU A 56 3.64 -8.84 -4.98
CA GLU A 56 3.10 -10.21 -4.91
C GLU A 56 3.82 -11.06 -3.87
N ALA A 57 5.15 -10.96 -3.80
CA ALA A 57 5.94 -11.69 -2.80
C ALA A 57 5.62 -11.25 -1.36
N LEU A 58 5.32 -9.97 -1.15
CA LEU A 58 4.91 -9.46 0.16
C LEU A 58 3.50 -9.89 0.54
N LEU A 59 2.57 -9.91 -0.42
CA LEU A 59 1.19 -10.38 -0.20
C LEU A 59 1.11 -11.88 0.11
N ALA A 60 2.08 -12.67 -0.36
CA ALA A 60 2.21 -14.07 0.03
C ALA A 60 2.59 -14.26 1.50
N VAL A 61 2.97 -13.18 2.20
CA VAL A 61 3.50 -13.13 3.56
C VAL A 61 4.82 -13.92 3.68
N PRO A 62 5.95 -13.27 4.01
CA PRO A 62 7.23 -13.98 4.14
C PRO A 62 7.19 -15.07 5.22
N GLU A 63 7.82 -16.22 4.95
CA GLU A 63 7.94 -17.33 5.91
C GLU A 63 8.59 -16.91 7.24
N ALA A 64 9.45 -15.89 7.19
CA ALA A 64 10.05 -15.27 8.38
C ALA A 64 9.00 -14.67 9.34
N VAL A 65 7.82 -14.28 8.85
CA VAL A 65 6.71 -13.76 9.66
C VAL A 65 5.87 -14.93 10.19
N THR A 66 5.45 -15.83 9.30
CA THR A 66 4.69 -17.02 9.67
C THR A 66 4.97 -18.14 8.67
N SER A 67 5.30 -19.32 9.19
CA SER A 67 5.49 -20.54 8.40
C SER A 67 4.22 -21.38 8.35
N SER A 68 3.36 -21.28 9.37
CA SER A 68 2.08 -21.99 9.45
C SER A 68 1.11 -21.33 10.42
N TRP A 69 -0.11 -21.84 10.50
CA TRP A 69 -1.15 -21.38 11.42
C TRP A 69 -0.76 -21.40 12.91
N THR A 70 0.22 -22.21 13.29
CA THR A 70 0.69 -22.36 14.68
C THR A 70 2.11 -21.87 14.90
N GLU A 71 2.83 -21.55 13.81
CA GLU A 71 4.22 -21.12 13.86
C GLU A 71 4.36 -19.73 13.25
N TYR A 72 4.64 -18.78 14.12
CA TYR A 72 4.83 -17.37 13.79
C TYR A 72 5.98 -16.80 14.58
N THR A 73 6.59 -15.74 14.04
CA THR A 73 7.71 -15.08 14.69
C THR A 73 7.27 -14.36 15.97
N ILE A 74 8.13 -14.43 16.98
CA ILE A 74 8.02 -13.63 18.21
C ILE A 74 8.93 -12.39 18.17
N ASP A 75 9.77 -12.26 17.14
CA ASP A 75 10.67 -11.13 16.99
C ASP A 75 9.92 -9.93 16.38
N PRO A 76 9.70 -8.84 17.13
CA PRO A 76 8.98 -7.68 16.63
C PRO A 76 9.72 -6.98 15.48
N GLU A 77 11.05 -7.11 15.38
CA GLU A 77 11.81 -6.46 14.31
C GLU A 77 11.55 -7.08 12.94
N VAL A 78 11.21 -8.38 12.90
CA VAL A 78 10.84 -9.04 11.64
C VAL A 78 9.53 -8.44 11.10
N ILE A 79 8.53 -8.29 11.96
CA ILE A 79 7.22 -7.72 11.62
C ILE A 79 7.39 -6.26 11.17
N ARG A 80 8.13 -5.45 11.93
CA ARG A 80 8.39 -4.04 11.61
C ARG A 80 9.08 -3.86 10.25
N LYS A 81 10.07 -4.71 9.94
CA LYS A 81 10.76 -4.67 8.64
C LYS A 81 9.83 -5.03 7.50
N CYS A 82 8.95 -6.02 7.67
CA CYS A 82 7.94 -6.37 6.69
C CYS A 82 6.97 -5.20 6.44
N ARG A 83 6.49 -4.54 7.50
CA ARG A 83 5.63 -3.34 7.40
C ARG A 83 6.29 -2.23 6.60
N ILE A 84 7.51 -1.82 6.99
CA ILE A 84 8.28 -0.79 6.28
C ILE A 84 8.48 -1.14 4.80
N ARG A 85 8.72 -2.42 4.50
CA ARG A 85 8.90 -2.88 3.12
C ARG A 85 7.61 -2.77 2.32
N ALA A 86 6.47 -3.16 2.90
CA ALA A 86 5.16 -3.00 2.28
C ALA A 86 4.85 -1.51 2.01
N ASP A 87 5.05 -0.65 3.01
CA ASP A 87 4.83 0.80 2.88
C ASP A 87 5.63 1.41 1.72
N ARG A 88 6.92 1.06 1.61
CA ARG A 88 7.79 1.53 0.52
C ARG A 88 7.31 1.09 -0.85
N VAL A 89 6.84 -0.16 -0.97
CA VAL A 89 6.32 -0.69 -2.24
C VAL A 89 5.01 0.01 -2.60
N ILE A 90 4.12 0.24 -1.64
CA ILE A 90 2.88 1.02 -1.86
C ILE A 90 3.24 2.43 -2.35
N GLU A 91 4.15 3.13 -1.66
CA GLU A 91 4.60 4.47 -2.06
C GLU A 91 5.16 4.48 -3.49
N ALA A 92 5.97 3.48 -3.85
CA ALA A 92 6.54 3.34 -5.19
C ALA A 92 5.44 3.14 -6.25
N LEU A 93 4.51 2.22 -6.04
CA LEU A 93 3.40 1.94 -6.96
C LEU A 93 2.47 3.17 -7.12
N LEU A 94 2.20 3.89 -6.03
CA LEU A 94 1.44 5.13 -6.08
C LEU A 94 2.23 6.25 -6.79
N SER A 95 3.55 6.27 -6.69
CA SER A 95 4.37 7.24 -7.42
C SER A 95 4.32 7.04 -8.93
N GLU A 96 4.36 5.79 -9.39
CA GLU A 96 4.18 5.44 -10.82
C GLU A 96 2.77 5.80 -11.31
N SER A 97 1.76 5.59 -10.46
CA SER A 97 0.39 6.00 -10.73
C SER A 97 0.26 7.50 -10.98
N ARG A 98 0.98 8.31 -10.20
CA ARG A 98 1.01 9.77 -10.33
C ARG A 98 1.75 10.22 -11.59
N ARG A 99 2.88 9.56 -11.92
CA ARG A 99 3.64 9.86 -13.16
C ARG A 99 2.81 9.59 -14.41
N GLY A 100 2.05 8.50 -14.44
CA GLY A 100 1.13 8.17 -15.54
C GLY A 100 -0.06 9.13 -15.68
N GLY A 101 -0.34 9.98 -14.68
CA GLY A 101 -1.39 11.00 -14.72
C GLY A 101 -0.95 12.34 -15.32
N ILE A 102 0.36 12.62 -15.43
CA ILE A 102 0.88 13.92 -15.90
C ILE A 102 0.94 13.99 -17.44
N SER A 103 0.95 12.85 -18.15
CA SER A 103 0.95 12.80 -19.63
C SER A 103 -0.39 13.14 -20.29
N GLY A 104 -1.38 13.66 -19.54
CA GLY A 104 -2.69 14.09 -20.02
C GLY A 104 -2.94 15.61 -19.96
N SER A 105 -1.89 16.43 -19.83
CA SER A 105 -2.01 17.89 -19.84
C SER A 105 -1.63 18.46 -21.21
N GLY A 106 -2.57 19.17 -21.84
CA GLY A 106 -2.47 19.63 -23.21
C GLY A 106 -1.38 20.68 -23.44
N GLU A 107 -0.54 20.44 -24.43
CA GLU A 107 0.14 21.50 -25.18
C GLU A 107 -0.78 22.00 -26.30
N CYS A 108 -1.78 22.80 -25.93
CA CYS A 108 -2.23 23.87 -26.81
C CYS A 108 -1.38 25.10 -26.48
N ALA A 109 -0.12 25.07 -26.92
CA ALA A 109 0.73 26.25 -26.92
C ALA A 109 0.08 27.31 -27.81
N GLY A 110 -0.43 28.36 -27.18
CA GLY A 110 -0.98 29.53 -27.87
C GLY A 110 0.10 30.17 -28.74
N GLY A 111 -0.18 30.28 -30.04
CA GLY A 111 0.69 31.03 -30.94
C GLY A 111 0.56 30.69 -32.42
N GLY A 112 -0.65 30.77 -33.00
CA GLY A 112 -0.80 31.02 -34.45
C GLY A 112 -1.53 29.96 -35.27
N ARG A 113 -2.79 30.28 -35.60
CA ARG A 113 -3.59 29.82 -36.76
C ARG A 113 -3.87 28.31 -36.88
N CYS A 114 -4.84 27.82 -36.12
CA CYS A 114 -5.65 26.69 -36.55
C CYS A 114 -6.63 27.16 -37.64
N ARG A 115 -6.34 26.85 -38.91
CA ARG A 115 -7.33 26.92 -39.99
C ARG A 115 -8.37 25.80 -39.80
N PRO A 116 -9.66 26.05 -40.09
CA PRO A 116 -10.64 24.97 -40.11
C PRO A 116 -10.41 24.16 -41.39
N ARG A 117 -10.03 22.89 -41.27
CA ARG A 117 -10.15 21.99 -42.42
C ARG A 117 -11.49 21.27 -42.33
N CYS A 118 -12.40 21.76 -43.17
CA CYS A 118 -13.75 21.29 -43.39
C CYS A 118 -13.86 19.77 -43.53
N ARG A 119 -15.02 19.28 -43.11
CA ARG A 119 -15.68 18.02 -43.47
C ARG A 119 -15.29 17.50 -44.86
N ARG A 120 -15.00 16.20 -44.95
CA ARG A 120 -15.56 15.28 -45.96
C ARG A 120 -15.72 13.92 -45.33
#